data_AF-A0A2E6YAX3-F1
#
_entry.id   AF-A0A2E6YAX3-F1
#
_cell.length_a   1.000
_cell.length_b   1.000
_cell.length_c   1.000
_cell.angle_alpha   90.00
_cell.angle_beta   90.00
_cell.angle_gamma   90.00
#
_symmetry.space_group_name_H-M   'P 1'
#
loop_
_entity.id
_entity.type
_entity.pdbx_description
1 polymer ?
#
loop_
_entity_poly.entity_id
_entity_poly.type
_entity_poly.pdbx_seq_one_letter_code
_entity_poly.pdbx_strand_id
1 'polypeptide(L)'
;MKEKLKSKNSKNTKPANNSSNGTLKNRTLKESTEIALKEYFQTLNGNAPNDLYKLVIHEVELPLIEAVMTFTNKNQSQAANILGINRSTLRKKLKLFELIK
;
A
#
# COMPACT_ATOMS: atom_id res chain seq x y z
N MET A 1 23.24 -29.05 46.71
CA MET A 1 23.46 -27.59 46.61
C MET A 1 24.64 -27.36 45.67
N LYS A 2 24.38 -27.06 44.38
CA LYS A 2 24.62 -25.77 43.69
C LYS A 2 26.07 -25.27 43.80
N GLU A 3 26.90 -25.49 42.77
CA GLU A 3 27.18 -24.60 41.61
C GLU A 3 28.18 -23.47 41.92
N LYS A 4 29.33 -23.46 41.23
CA LYS A 4 29.79 -22.35 40.35
C LYS A 4 31.26 -22.52 39.92
N LEU A 5 31.44 -22.87 38.64
CA LEU A 5 32.55 -22.35 37.83
C LEU A 5 32.18 -20.92 37.38
N LYS A 6 33.11 -19.97 37.42
CA LYS A 6 33.03 -18.77 36.58
C LYS A 6 34.43 -18.35 36.13
N SER A 7 34.75 -18.68 34.88
CA SER A 7 35.91 -18.17 34.15
C SER A 7 35.48 -17.03 33.22
N LYS A 8 36.18 -15.91 33.38
CA LYS A 8 36.62 -14.91 32.39
C LYS A 8 35.62 -14.37 31.36
N ASN A 9 35.32 -13.10 31.61
CA ASN A 9 34.78 -12.06 30.73
C ASN A 9 35.87 -11.56 29.76
N SER A 10 35.61 -11.49 28.45
CA SER A 10 36.17 -10.46 27.56
C SER A 10 35.50 -10.46 26.18
N LYS A 11 34.72 -9.41 25.94
CA LYS A 11 34.49 -8.73 24.65
C LYS A 11 33.91 -9.58 23.51
N ASN A 12 32.59 -9.74 23.54
CA ASN A 12 31.84 -9.99 22.31
C ASN A 12 31.40 -8.63 21.74
N THR A 13 32.22 -8.04 20.87
CA THR A 13 31.79 -6.92 20.03
C THR A 13 30.75 -7.43 19.05
N LYS A 14 29.49 -7.18 19.38
CA LYS A 14 28.32 -7.37 18.53
C LYS A 14 28.58 -6.70 17.16
N PRO A 15 28.52 -7.43 16.04
CA PRO A 15 28.63 -6.78 14.75
C PRO A 15 27.37 -5.95 14.52
N ALA A 16 27.57 -4.63 14.41
CA ALA A 16 26.59 -3.72 13.85
C ALA A 16 26.50 -3.97 12.33
N ASN A 17 25.69 -4.95 11.93
CA ASN A 17 25.29 -5.10 10.54
C ASN A 17 23.86 -4.54 10.38
N ASN A 18 23.75 -3.21 10.34
CA ASN A 18 22.60 -2.55 9.73
C ASN A 18 22.78 -2.60 8.21
N SER A 19 22.77 -3.81 7.66
CA SER A 19 22.55 -4.01 6.23
C SER A 19 21.06 -3.81 5.99
N SER A 20 20.68 -2.60 5.60
CA SER A 20 19.43 -2.29 4.92
C SER A 20 19.41 -2.97 3.55
N ASN A 21 19.42 -4.30 3.54
CA ASN A 21 19.17 -5.08 2.35
C ASN A 21 17.66 -5.11 2.18
N GLY A 22 17.18 -4.25 1.28
CA GLY A 22 15.80 -4.15 0.84
C GLY A 22 15.28 -5.50 0.39
N THR A 23 14.76 -6.28 1.33
CA THR A 23 13.93 -7.43 1.02
C THR A 23 12.68 -6.82 0.41
N LEU A 24 12.45 -7.05 -0.88
CA LEU A 24 11.16 -6.80 -1.53
C LEU A 24 10.13 -7.62 -0.75
N LYS A 25 9.55 -7.01 0.30
CA LYS A 25 8.51 -7.66 1.07
C LYS A 25 7.33 -7.79 0.11
N ASN A 26 7.04 -9.02 -0.26
CA ASN A 26 5.86 -9.37 -1.05
C ASN A 26 4.63 -9.14 -0.15
N ARG A 27 4.21 -7.88 -0.05
CA ARG A 27 3.08 -7.46 0.78
C ARG A 27 1.81 -7.49 -0.05
N THR A 28 0.74 -7.95 0.58
CA THR A 28 -0.59 -7.84 -0.01
C THR A 28 -1.05 -6.38 -0.06
N LEU A 29 -2.04 -6.08 -0.91
CA LEU A 29 -2.68 -4.77 -0.91
C LEU A 29 -3.27 -4.44 0.47
N LYS A 30 -3.89 -5.44 1.13
CA LYS A 30 -4.45 -5.31 2.47
C LYS A 30 -3.41 -4.83 3.49
N GLU A 31 -2.26 -5.49 3.56
CA GLU A 31 -1.18 -5.11 4.48
C GLU A 31 -0.65 -3.70 4.18
N SER A 32 -0.55 -3.35 2.90
CA SER A 32 -0.09 -2.03 2.48
C SER A 32 -1.08 -0.94 2.89
N THR A 33 -2.38 -1.18 2.74
CA THR A 33 -3.45 -0.29 3.20
C THR A 33 -3.46 -0.14 4.72
N GLU A 34 -3.29 -1.22 5.47
CA GLU A 34 -3.23 -1.18 6.95
C GLU A 34 -2.06 -0.32 7.45
N ILE A 35 -0.88 -0.45 6.84
CA ILE A 35 0.29 0.37 7.17
C ILE A 35 0.02 1.84 6.84
N ALA A 36 -0.45 2.13 5.62
CA ALA A 36 -0.72 3.50 5.19
C ALA A 36 -1.76 4.21 6.07
N LEU A 37 -2.84 3.53 6.45
CA LEU A 37 -3.86 4.09 7.35
C LEU A 37 -3.31 4.32 8.76
N LYS A 38 -2.50 3.40 9.28
CA LYS A 38 -1.87 3.57 10.60
C LYS A 38 -0.97 4.79 10.64
N GLU A 39 -0.14 4.96 9.61
CA GLU A 39 0.73 6.14 9.46
C GLU A 39 -0.11 7.42 9.31
N TYR A 40 -1.15 7.40 8.47
CA TYR A 40 -2.06 8.53 8.31
C TYR A 40 -2.67 8.97 9.65
N PHE A 41 -3.23 8.06 10.44
CA PHE A 41 -3.82 8.39 11.74
C PHE A 41 -2.80 8.94 12.75
N GLN A 42 -1.54 8.53 12.68
CA GLN A 42 -0.46 9.09 13.51
C GLN A 42 -0.18 10.55 13.16
N THR A 43 -0.36 10.96 11.91
CA THR A 43 -0.12 12.34 11.46
C THR A 43 -1.27 13.31 11.76
N LEU A 44 -2.45 12.80 12.13
CA LEU A 44 -3.63 13.65 12.37
C LEU A 44 -3.52 14.52 13.62
N ASN A 45 -2.58 14.26 14.54
CA ASN A 45 -2.37 15.04 15.75
C ASN A 45 -3.66 15.28 16.56
N GLY A 46 -4.56 14.30 16.62
CA GLY A 46 -5.83 14.37 17.35
C GLY A 46 -7.01 14.97 16.57
N ASN A 47 -6.83 15.38 15.31
CA ASN A 47 -7.93 15.83 14.46
C ASN A 47 -8.70 14.64 13.87
N ALA A 48 -10.03 14.76 13.80
CA ALA A 48 -10.85 13.77 13.12
C ALA A 48 -10.70 13.92 11.59
N PRO A 49 -10.44 12.83 10.85
CA PRO A 49 -10.37 12.89 9.40
C PRO A 49 -11.78 13.02 8.80
N ASN A 50 -11.92 13.84 7.77
CA ASN A 50 -13.16 13.97 7.01
C ASN A 50 -13.08 13.23 5.67
N ASP A 51 -14.17 12.63 5.23
CA ASP A 51 -14.29 11.92 3.93
C ASP A 51 -13.23 10.84 3.66
N LEU A 52 -12.68 10.21 4.71
CA LEU A 52 -11.59 9.24 4.59
C LEU A 52 -11.92 8.07 3.65
N TYR A 53 -13.16 7.57 3.67
CA TYR A 53 -13.59 6.52 2.75
C TYR A 53 -13.42 6.96 1.29
N LYS A 54 -13.87 8.18 0.96
CA LYS A 54 -13.76 8.73 -0.39
C LYS A 54 -12.30 8.92 -0.79
N LEU A 55 -11.46 9.41 0.13
CA LEU A 55 -10.02 9.56 -0.09
C LEU A 55 -9.36 8.21 -0.43
N VAL A 56 -9.58 7.20 0.41
CA VAL A 56 -8.96 5.87 0.23
C VAL A 56 -9.45 5.19 -1.04
N ILE A 57 -10.76 5.21 -1.30
CA ILE A 57 -11.30 4.61 -2.52
C ILE A 57 -10.78 5.33 -3.76
N HIS A 58 -10.65 6.66 -3.74
CA HIS A 58 -10.06 7.40 -4.86
C HIS A 58 -8.61 6.97 -5.14
N GLU A 59 -7.80 6.85 -4.10
CA GLU A 59 -6.39 6.46 -4.18
C GLU A 59 -6.20 5.03 -4.71
N VAL A 60 -7.16 4.14 -4.45
CA VAL A 60 -7.12 2.75 -4.92
C VAL A 60 -7.72 2.61 -6.32
N GLU A 61 -8.82 3.29 -6.61
CA GLU A 61 -9.53 3.17 -7.89
C GLU A 61 -8.74 3.75 -9.06
N LEU A 62 -8.04 4.88 -8.88
CA LEU A 62 -7.23 5.50 -9.93
C LEU A 62 -6.18 4.54 -10.52
N PRO A 63 -5.24 3.99 -9.74
CA PRO A 63 -4.21 3.09 -10.27
C PRO A 63 -4.80 1.79 -10.81
N LEU A 64 -5.89 1.28 -10.22
CA LEU A 64 -6.60 0.11 -10.73
C LEU A 64 -7.14 0.36 -12.15
N ILE A 65 -7.85 1.48 -12.34
CA ILE A 65 -8.44 1.81 -13.64
C ILE A 65 -7.36 2.13 -14.66
N GLU A 66 -6.32 2.85 -14.28
CA GLU A 66 -5.21 3.17 -15.17
C GLU A 66 -4.48 1.90 -15.65
N ALA A 67 -4.20 0.96 -14.74
CA ALA A 67 -3.57 -0.31 -15.07
C ALA A 67 -4.42 -1.12 -16.06
N VAL A 68 -5.73 -1.24 -15.84
CA VAL A 68 -6.62 -1.98 -16.75
C VAL A 68 -6.79 -1.25 -18.07
N MET A 69 -6.91 0.07 -18.08
CA MET A 69 -6.97 0.85 -19.32
C MET A 69 -5.70 0.70 -20.14
N THR A 70 -4.54 0.62 -19.50
CA THR A 70 -3.26 0.36 -20.17
C THR A 70 -3.20 -1.06 -20.72
N PHE A 71 -3.57 -2.06 -19.91
CA PHE A 71 -3.62 -3.46 -20.30
C PHE A 71 -4.55 -3.73 -21.50
N THR A 72 -5.65 -2.98 -21.61
CA THR A 72 -6.62 -3.10 -22.70
C THR A 72 -6.35 -2.16 -23.88
N ASN A 73 -5.17 -1.53 -23.96
CA ASN A 73 -4.82 -0.54 -24.98
C ASN A 73 -5.91 0.54 -25.15
N LYS A 74 -6.41 1.05 -24.03
CA LYS A 74 -7.49 2.05 -23.90
C LYS A 74 -8.87 1.60 -24.42
N ASN A 75 -9.10 0.29 -24.62
CA ASN A 75 -10.42 -0.24 -24.97
C ASN A 75 -11.36 -0.24 -23.75
N GLN A 76 -12.18 0.80 -23.63
CA GLN A 76 -13.10 0.98 -22.51
C GLN A 76 -14.13 -0.15 -22.34
N SER A 77 -14.58 -0.77 -23.44
CA SER A 77 -15.56 -1.86 -23.34
C SER A 77 -14.92 -3.11 -22.72
N GLN A 78 -13.71 -3.44 -23.16
CA GLN A 78 -12.94 -4.55 -22.58
C GLN A 78 -12.54 -4.25 -21.14
N ALA A 79 -12.09 -3.03 -20.84
CA ALA A 79 -11.73 -2.61 -19.50
C ALA A 79 -12.92 -2.69 -18.54
N ALA A 80 -14.11 -2.25 -18.97
CA ALA A 80 -15.33 -2.34 -18.19
C ALA A 80 -15.70 -3.80 -17.86
N ASN A 81 -15.54 -4.71 -18.83
CA ASN A 81 -15.76 -6.14 -18.62
C ASN A 81 -14.77 -6.74 -17.62
N ILE A 82 -13.47 -6.39 -17.71
CA ILE A 82 -12.43 -6.86 -16.78
C ILE A 82 -12.70 -6.33 -15.37
N LEU A 83 -13.07 -5.06 -15.25
CA LEU A 83 -13.37 -4.42 -13.97
C LEU A 83 -14.72 -4.87 -13.38
N GLY A 84 -15.58 -5.54 -14.17
CA GLY A 84 -16.90 -5.98 -13.74
C GLY A 84 -17.88 -4.82 -13.49
N ILE A 85 -17.70 -3.69 -14.17
CA ILE A 85 -18.56 -2.50 -14.02
C ILE A 85 -19.21 -2.11 -15.34
N ASN A 86 -20.33 -1.40 -15.27
CA ASN A 86 -20.96 -0.83 -16.46
C ASN A 86 -20.00 0.14 -17.17
N ARG A 87 -19.93 0.08 -18.51
CA ARG A 87 -19.10 0.98 -19.34
C ARG A 87 -19.39 2.47 -19.08
N SER A 88 -20.65 2.85 -18.85
CA SER A 88 -21.04 4.21 -18.49
C SER A 88 -20.46 4.64 -17.15
N THR A 89 -20.38 3.73 -16.18
CA THR A 89 -19.72 3.96 -14.89
C THR A 89 -18.22 4.12 -15.08
N LEU A 90 -17.57 3.24 -15.85
CA LEU A 90 -16.15 3.37 -16.18
C LEU A 90 -15.88 4.73 -16.83
N ARG A 91 -16.67 5.12 -17.84
CA ARG A 91 -16.50 6.42 -18.53
C ARG A 91 -16.64 7.62 -17.57
N LYS A 92 -17.57 7.58 -16.62
CA LYS A 92 -17.70 8.62 -15.58
C LYS A 92 -16.44 8.68 -14.70
N LYS A 93 -15.91 7.52 -14.28
CA LYS A 93 -14.67 7.45 -13.51
C LYS A 93 -13.47 7.96 -14.30
N LEU A 94 -13.34 7.59 -15.58
CA LEU A 94 -12.26 8.08 -16.45
C LEU A 94 -12.28 9.61 -16.60
N LYS A 95 -13.46 10.24 -16.65
CA LYS A 95 -13.60 11.70 -16.64
C LYS A 95 -13.20 12.29 -15.29
N LEU A 96 -13.64 11.69 -14.18
CA LEU A 96 -13.30 12.13 -12.82
C LEU A 96 -11.78 12.12 -12.57
N PHE A 97 -11.09 11.13 -13.13
CA PHE A 97 -9.64 10.97 -13.03
C PHE A 97 -8.87 11.67 -14.16
N GLU A 98 -9.54 12.48 -14.99
CA GLU A 98 -8.92 13.22 -16.10
C GLU A 98 -8.18 12.34 -17.13
N LEU A 99 -8.49 11.05 -17.17
CA LEU A 99 -7.91 10.09 -18.12
C LEU A 99 -8.52 10.24 -19.54
N ILE A 100 -9.66 10.91 -19.65
CA ILE A 100 -10.35 11.28 -20.89
C ILE A 100 -11.07 12.63 -20.73
N LYS A 101 -11.34 13.32 -21.85
CA LYS A 101 -12.19 14.52 -21.89
C LYS A 101 -13.69 14.20 -21.83
#